data_AF-A0A561CM05-F1
#
_entry.id   AF-A0A561CM05-F1
#
_cell.length_a   1.000
_cell.length_b   1.000
_cell.length_c   1.000
_cell.angle_alpha   90.00
_cell.angle_beta   90.00
_cell.angle_gamma   90.00
#
_symmetry.space_group_name_H-M   'P 1'
#
loop_
_entity.id
_entity.type
_entity.pdbx_description
1 polymer ?
#
loop_
_entity_poly.entity_id
_entity_poly.type
_entity_poly.pdbx_seq_one_letter_code
_entity_poly.pdbx_strand_id
1 'polypeptide(L)'
;MWYSYLFICVIVFNTIAICMKKNLKPIEMYSTVITSLLIQTKVDRWTDRMDWYGFFERVHVDAPTLLVSMGLYPAASLIMLNFYPYDKSKWHAAGYILIWSIASTFFEWTFLKMGYMYYGNGYHLIYSAFSYPFLFLILFGNLKLVDTMIKKSGEK
;
A
#
# COMPACT_ATOMS: atom_id res chain seq x y z
N MET A 1 11.46 14.73 -17.34
CA MET A 1 12.34 13.53 -17.27
C MET A 1 12.34 12.88 -15.89
N TRP A 2 11.96 13.59 -14.81
CA TRP A 2 11.32 12.95 -13.65
C TRP A 2 9.93 12.40 -14.06
N TYR A 3 9.01 11.94 -13.23
CA TYR A 3 7.76 11.21 -13.61
C TYR A 3 7.91 9.90 -14.41
N SER A 4 8.87 9.74 -15.32
CA SER A 4 9.05 8.49 -16.11
C SER A 4 9.21 7.28 -15.20
N TYR A 5 9.97 7.41 -14.11
CA TYR A 5 10.11 6.39 -13.08
C TYR A 5 8.76 6.02 -12.44
N LEU A 6 7.96 7.03 -12.03
CA LEU A 6 6.63 6.81 -11.47
C LEU A 6 5.72 6.08 -12.47
N PHE A 7 5.70 6.52 -13.73
CA PHE A 7 4.90 5.87 -14.77
C PHE A 7 5.31 4.41 -14.99
N ILE A 8 6.61 4.11 -15.01
CA ILE A 8 7.11 2.75 -15.12
C ILE A 8 6.64 1.91 -13.93
N CYS A 9 6.76 2.42 -12.70
CA CYS A 9 6.26 1.73 -11.52
C CYS A 9 4.75 1.45 -11.60
N VAL A 10 3.95 2.45 -11.97
CA VAL A 10 2.49 2.29 -12.14
C VAL A 10 2.18 1.22 -13.19
N ILE A 11 2.83 1.26 -14.36
CA ILE A 11 2.60 0.28 -15.43
C ILE A 11 2.99 -1.12 -14.96
N VAL A 12 4.16 -1.29 -14.35
CA VAL A 12 4.67 -2.59 -13.89
C VAL A 12 3.74 -3.19 -12.83
N PHE A 13 3.43 -2.43 -11.78
CA PHE A 13 2.56 -2.92 -10.71
C PHE A 13 1.15 -3.22 -11.23
N ASN A 14 0.56 -2.37 -12.07
CA ASN A 14 -0.76 -2.66 -12.63
C ASN A 14 -0.74 -3.85 -13.57
N THR A 15 0.31 -4.02 -14.39
CA THR A 15 0.45 -5.19 -15.27
C THR A 15 0.51 -6.46 -14.45
N ILE A 16 1.34 -6.51 -13.41
CA ILE A 16 1.41 -7.66 -12.49
C ILE A 16 0.04 -7.89 -11.84
N ALA A 17 -0.60 -6.82 -11.34
CA ALA A 17 -1.90 -6.93 -10.69
C ALA A 17 -2.99 -7.45 -11.64
N ILE A 18 -2.98 -7.08 -12.92
CA ILE A 18 -3.96 -7.54 -13.92
C ILE A 18 -3.67 -8.98 -14.36
N CYS A 19 -2.41 -9.31 -14.63
CA CYS A 19 -2.00 -10.59 -15.19
C CYS A 19 -1.86 -11.71 -14.15
N MET A 20 -1.73 -11.39 -12.85
CA MET A 20 -1.63 -12.42 -11.81
C MET A 20 -2.91 -13.26 -11.73
N LYS A 21 -2.74 -14.57 -11.48
CA LYS A 21 -3.87 -15.44 -11.14
C LYS A 21 -4.48 -14.96 -9.82
N LYS A 22 -5.76 -14.54 -9.87
CA LYS A 22 -6.49 -14.04 -8.71
C LYS A 22 -6.90 -15.22 -7.82
N ASN A 23 -6.44 -15.21 -6.57
CA ASN A 23 -6.76 -16.21 -5.55
C ASN A 23 -7.83 -15.70 -4.57
N LEU A 24 -8.21 -14.42 -4.65
CA LEU A 24 -9.19 -13.76 -3.78
C LEU A 24 -10.50 -13.50 -4.52
N LYS A 25 -11.62 -13.46 -3.78
CA LYS A 25 -12.92 -13.10 -4.34
C LYS A 25 -12.92 -11.63 -4.79
N PRO A 26 -13.68 -11.26 -5.85
CA PRO A 26 -13.77 -9.87 -6.29
C PRO A 26 -14.16 -8.89 -5.18
N ILE A 27 -15.09 -9.29 -4.31
CA ILE A 27 -15.56 -8.45 -3.19
C ILE A 27 -14.45 -8.22 -2.15
N GLU A 28 -13.64 -9.24 -1.86
CA GLU A 28 -12.50 -9.16 -0.92
C GLU A 28 -11.45 -8.18 -1.45
N MET A 29 -11.10 -8.32 -2.74
CA MET A 29 -10.17 -7.41 -3.41
C MET A 29 -10.69 -5.96 -3.38
N TYR A 30 -11.95 -5.76 -3.77
CA TYR A 30 -12.56 -4.43 -3.82
C TYR A 30 -12.61 -3.76 -2.44
N SER A 31 -13.16 -4.44 -1.43
CA SER A 31 -13.34 -3.87 -0.10
C SER A 31 -12.01 -3.52 0.56
N THR A 32 -11.00 -4.37 0.37
CA THR A 32 -9.70 -4.18 1.02
C THR A 32 -8.87 -3.10 0.31
N VAL A 33 -8.95 -2.98 -1.02
CA VAL A 33 -8.36 -1.85 -1.76
C VAL A 33 -9.02 -0.53 -1.39
N ILE A 34 -10.35 -0.47 -1.34
CA ILE A 34 -11.03 0.78 -0.95
C ILE A 34 -10.68 1.15 0.49
N THR A 35 -10.62 0.17 1.39
CA THR A 35 -10.20 0.40 2.78
C THR A 35 -8.75 0.90 2.85
N SER A 36 -7.84 0.33 2.08
CA SER A 36 -6.43 0.77 2.06
C SER A 36 -6.29 2.21 1.56
N LEU A 37 -7.01 2.56 0.50
CA LEU A 37 -7.06 3.93 -0.03
C LEU A 37 -7.59 4.94 0.99
N LEU A 38 -8.63 4.58 1.74
CA LEU A 38 -9.19 5.44 2.79
C LEU A 38 -8.19 5.64 3.92
N ILE A 39 -7.55 4.57 4.40
CA ILE A 39 -6.54 4.66 5.47
C ILE A 39 -5.35 5.49 5.00
N GLN A 40 -4.80 5.19 3.83
CA GLN A 40 -3.70 5.94 3.22
C GLN A 40 -4.04 7.43 3.14
N THR A 41 -5.17 7.79 2.52
CA THR A 41 -5.55 9.19 2.35
C THR A 41 -5.64 9.91 3.69
N LYS A 42 -6.16 9.26 4.74
CA LYS A 42 -6.21 9.86 6.08
C LYS A 42 -4.82 10.01 6.69
N VAL A 43 -3.99 8.98 6.64
CA VAL A 43 -2.62 9.01 7.18
C VAL A 43 -1.81 10.09 6.47
N ASP A 44 -1.79 10.11 5.14
CA ASP A 44 -1.05 11.07 4.33
C ASP A 44 -1.46 12.52 4.64
N ARG A 45 -2.76 12.79 4.87
CA ARG A 45 -3.23 14.12 5.27
C ARG A 45 -2.81 14.51 6.69
N TRP A 46 -2.75 13.55 7.62
CA TRP A 46 -2.29 13.79 8.98
C TRP A 46 -0.78 14.03 9.04
N THR A 47 0.00 13.24 8.32
CA THR A 47 1.47 13.35 8.28
C THR A 47 1.90 14.62 7.56
N ASP A 48 1.20 15.02 6.51
CA ASP A 48 1.44 16.29 5.83
C ASP A 48 1.07 17.49 6.73
N ARG A 49 -0.07 17.42 7.45
CA ARG A 49 -0.45 18.45 8.43
C ARG A 49 0.59 18.63 9.55
N MET A 50 1.24 17.55 9.97
CA MET A 50 2.30 17.58 10.98
C MET A 50 3.69 17.90 10.41
N ASP A 51 3.77 18.11 9.10
CA ASP A 51 5.01 18.29 8.34
C ASP A 51 6.03 17.17 8.63
N TRP A 52 5.55 15.93 8.72
CA TRP A 52 6.37 14.74 8.87
C TRP A 52 6.84 14.23 7.51
N TYR A 53 5.90 13.98 6.60
CA TYR A 53 6.22 13.68 5.20
C TYR A 53 5.04 14.05 4.28
N GLY A 54 5.36 14.29 3.01
CA GLY A 54 4.38 14.49 1.95
C GLY A 54 4.97 14.19 0.57
N PHE A 55 4.10 14.21 -0.44
CA PHE A 55 4.45 13.99 -1.84
C PHE A 55 4.37 15.29 -2.64
N PHE A 56 5.25 15.46 -3.62
CA PHE A 56 5.26 16.56 -4.60
C PHE A 56 5.21 17.98 -3.98
N GLU A 57 4.03 18.58 -3.86
CA GLU A 57 3.81 19.93 -3.31
C GLU A 57 2.66 19.94 -2.27
N ARG A 58 2.85 20.67 -1.17
CA ARG A 58 1.94 20.71 0.02
C ARG A 58 0.51 21.17 -0.26
N VAL A 59 0.28 21.93 -1.33
CA VAL A 59 -0.89 22.83 -1.39
C VAL A 59 -2.04 22.27 -2.22
N HIS A 60 -1.80 21.32 -3.13
CA HIS A 60 -2.82 20.85 -4.08
C HIS A 60 -2.83 19.33 -4.26
N VAL A 61 -4.02 18.78 -4.53
CA VAL A 61 -4.13 17.44 -5.10
C VAL A 61 -3.63 17.54 -6.53
N ASP A 62 -2.37 17.20 -6.73
CA ASP A 62 -1.76 17.21 -8.05
C ASP A 62 -1.94 15.84 -8.73
N ALA A 63 -2.00 15.84 -10.06
CA ALA A 63 -2.16 14.61 -10.85
C ALA A 63 -1.10 13.53 -10.51
N PRO A 64 0.17 13.87 -10.19
CA PRO A 64 1.15 12.91 -9.72
C PRO A 64 0.81 12.24 -8.39
N THR A 65 0.32 12.96 -7.37
CA THR A 65 -0.15 12.33 -6.12
C THR A 65 -1.31 11.38 -6.39
N LEU A 66 -2.24 11.74 -7.29
CA LEU A 66 -3.32 10.84 -7.72
C LEU A 66 -2.79 9.58 -8.39
N LEU A 67 -1.73 9.67 -9.20
CA LEU A 67 -1.10 8.50 -9.81
C LEU A 67 -0.46 7.58 -8.77
N VAL A 68 0.15 8.13 -7.71
CA VAL A 68 0.66 7.33 -6.60
C VAL A 68 -0.51 6.67 -5.86
N SER A 69 -1.47 7.45 -5.38
CA SER A 69 -2.57 6.96 -4.56
C SER A 69 -3.54 6.04 -5.31
N MET A 70 -3.91 6.32 -6.55
CA MET A 70 -4.89 5.51 -7.30
C MET A 70 -4.23 4.54 -8.29
N GLY A 71 -3.06 4.87 -8.82
CA GLY A 71 -2.35 4.01 -9.78
C GLY A 71 -1.50 2.96 -9.09
N LEU A 72 -0.68 3.36 -8.12
CA LEU A 72 0.30 2.46 -7.52
C LEU A 72 -0.24 1.68 -6.32
N TYR A 73 -0.85 2.38 -5.36
CA TYR A 73 -1.27 1.79 -4.08
C TYR A 73 -2.30 0.64 -4.23
N PRO A 74 -3.35 0.75 -5.07
CA PRO A 74 -4.29 -0.35 -5.31
C PRO A 74 -3.61 -1.57 -5.89
N ALA A 75 -2.75 -1.38 -6.90
CA ALA A 75 -2.04 -2.47 -7.54
C ALA A 75 -1.11 -3.18 -6.56
N ALA A 76 -0.31 -2.42 -5.80
CA ALA A 76 0.56 -2.97 -4.77
C ALA A 76 -0.22 -3.71 -3.67
N SER A 77 -1.34 -3.14 -3.20
CA SER A 77 -2.22 -3.77 -2.21
C SER A 77 -2.76 -5.11 -2.73
N LEU A 78 -3.24 -5.15 -3.97
CA LEU A 78 -3.75 -6.38 -4.58
C LEU A 78 -2.68 -7.45 -4.70
N ILE A 79 -1.50 -7.10 -5.21
CA ILE A 79 -0.38 -8.05 -5.34
C ILE A 79 -0.02 -8.60 -3.96
N MET A 80 0.13 -7.72 -2.97
CA MET A 80 0.50 -8.11 -1.61
C MET A 80 -0.52 -9.06 -0.99
N LEU A 81 -1.82 -8.77 -1.13
CA LEU A 81 -2.89 -9.64 -0.63
C LEU A 81 -2.93 -10.97 -1.39
N ASN A 82 -2.85 -10.94 -2.72
CA ASN A 82 -3.04 -12.13 -3.55
C ASN A 82 -1.94 -13.19 -3.38
N PHE A 83 -0.71 -12.76 -3.08
CA PHE A 83 0.42 -13.65 -2.83
C PHE A 83 0.68 -13.92 -1.35
N TYR A 84 -0.18 -13.44 -0.46
CA TYR A 84 -0.05 -13.72 0.96
C TYR A 84 -0.19 -15.23 1.23
N PRO A 85 0.70 -15.83 2.04
CA PRO A 85 0.73 -17.28 2.21
C PRO A 85 -0.31 -17.76 3.24
N TYR A 86 -1.61 -17.69 2.88
CA TYR A 86 -2.73 -18.02 3.79
C TYR A 86 -2.68 -19.43 4.37
N ASP A 87 -2.22 -20.41 3.58
CA ASP A 87 -2.18 -21.84 3.98
C ASP A 87 -0.85 -22.25 4.63
N LYS A 88 0.08 -21.31 4.86
CA LYS A 88 1.40 -21.61 5.43
C LYS A 88 1.47 -21.26 6.92
N SER A 89 2.56 -21.66 7.58
CA SER A 89 2.79 -21.36 8.99
C SER A 89 2.91 -19.85 9.23
N LYS A 90 2.61 -19.42 10.47
CA LYS A 90 2.71 -18.02 10.90
C LYS A 90 4.08 -17.39 10.64
N TRP A 91 5.14 -18.18 10.60
CA TRP A 91 6.50 -17.73 10.26
C TRP A 91 6.64 -17.30 8.81
N HIS A 92 5.99 -17.99 7.87
CA HIS A 92 5.99 -17.58 6.46
C HIS A 92 5.22 -16.28 6.27
N ALA A 93 4.08 -16.14 6.95
CA ALA A 93 3.32 -14.90 6.98
C ALA A 93 4.14 -13.72 7.56
N ALA A 94 4.82 -13.94 8.68
CA ALA A 94 5.69 -12.92 9.28
C ALA A 94 6.85 -12.54 8.36
N GLY A 95 7.53 -13.53 7.75
CA GLY A 95 8.58 -13.29 6.76
C GLY A 95 8.08 -12.52 5.54
N TYR A 96 6.88 -12.84 5.05
CA TYR A 96 6.25 -12.12 3.95
C TYR A 96 6.00 -10.65 4.28
N ILE A 97 5.45 -10.36 5.47
CA ILE A 97 5.24 -8.99 5.97
C ILE A 97 6.57 -8.24 6.06
N LEU A 98 7.62 -8.89 6.57
CA LEU A 98 8.95 -8.28 6.67
C LEU A 98 9.54 -7.96 5.29
N ILE A 99 9.46 -8.89 4.34
CA ILE A 99 9.93 -8.67 2.97
C ILE A 99 9.21 -7.48 2.33
N TRP A 100 7.88 -7.42 2.45
CA TRP A 100 7.11 -6.28 1.94
C TRP A 100 7.44 -4.98 2.66
N SER A 101 7.79 -5.04 3.94
CA SER A 101 8.15 -3.84 4.71
C SER A 101 9.50 -3.29 4.26
N ILE A 102 10.47 -4.18 4.03
CA ILE A 102 11.78 -3.82 3.47
C ILE A 102 11.61 -3.27 2.04
N ALA A 103 10.82 -3.95 1.20
CA ALA A 103 10.57 -3.52 -0.17
C ALA A 103 9.88 -2.15 -0.23
N SER A 104 8.90 -1.90 0.64
CA SER A 104 8.19 -0.61 0.70
C SER A 104 9.09 0.50 1.22
N THR A 105 9.91 0.23 2.22
CA THR A 105 10.91 1.18 2.73
C THR A 105 11.95 1.52 1.65
N PHE A 106 12.42 0.51 0.90
CA PHE A 106 13.34 0.73 -0.22
C PHE A 106 12.69 1.57 -1.32
N PHE A 107 11.43 1.28 -1.64
CA PHE A 107 10.67 2.03 -2.63
C PHE A 107 10.47 3.49 -2.21
N GLU A 108 10.11 3.73 -0.96
CA GLU A 108 10.02 5.08 -0.39
C GLU A 108 11.36 5.82 -0.47
N TRP A 109 12.47 5.15 -0.14
CA TRP A 109 13.80 5.72 -0.28
C TRP A 109 14.12 6.13 -1.73
N THR A 110 13.74 5.32 -2.72
CA THR A 110 13.91 5.72 -4.13
C THR A 110 13.06 6.93 -4.48
N PHE A 111 11.85 7.04 -3.91
CA PHE A 111 10.97 8.19 -4.12
C PHE A 111 11.54 9.49 -3.54
N LEU A 112 12.13 9.42 -2.35
CA LEU A 112 12.87 10.54 -1.75
C LEU A 112 14.04 10.96 -2.64
N LYS A 113 14.84 10.01 -3.15
CA LYS A 113 16.00 10.29 -3.99
C LYS A 113 15.64 10.92 -5.34
N MET A 114 14.49 10.55 -5.89
CA MET A 114 13.98 11.09 -7.14
C MET A 114 13.22 12.42 -6.95
N GLY A 115 13.06 12.89 -5.71
CA GLY A 115 12.37 14.13 -5.37
C GLY A 115 10.85 14.04 -5.33
N TYR A 116 10.25 12.85 -5.40
CA TYR A 116 8.80 12.66 -5.36
C TYR A 116 8.21 12.86 -3.97
N MET A 117 9.03 12.72 -2.94
CA MET A 117 8.64 12.75 -1.54
C MET A 117 9.65 13.58 -0.75
N TYR A 118 9.20 14.21 0.33
CA TYR A 118 10.05 14.97 1.25
C TYR A 118 9.74 14.60 2.70
N TYR A 119 10.73 14.81 3.56
CA TYR A 119 10.59 14.73 5.02
C TYR A 119 10.74 16.11 5.64
N GLY A 120 9.94 16.39 6.66
CA GLY A 120 10.00 17.58 7.50
C GLY A 120 10.07 17.20 8.98
N ASN A 121 10.23 18.19 9.86
CA ASN A 121 10.16 18.05 11.32
C ASN A 121 10.91 16.84 11.93
N GLY A 122 12.09 16.51 11.41
CA GLY A 122 12.91 15.41 11.91
C GLY A 122 12.37 14.02 11.60
N TYR A 123 11.43 13.89 10.66
CA TYR A 123 10.96 12.58 10.20
C TYR A 123 12.08 11.86 9.42
N HIS A 124 12.17 10.56 9.66
CA HIS A 124 13.21 9.71 9.13
C HIS A 124 12.58 8.45 8.53
N LEU A 125 13.23 7.92 7.49
CA LEU A 125 12.83 6.70 6.79
C LEU A 125 12.61 5.51 7.72
N ILE A 126 13.34 5.46 8.83
CA ILE A 126 13.20 4.41 9.83
C ILE A 126 11.81 4.38 10.48
N TYR A 127 11.16 5.54 10.65
CA TYR A 127 9.79 5.60 11.18
C TYR A 127 8.80 4.95 10.21
N SER A 128 8.94 5.21 8.90
CA SER A 128 8.18 4.51 7.88
C SER A 128 8.44 3.00 7.91
N ALA A 129 9.71 2.60 8.00
CA ALA A 129 10.13 1.20 8.05
C ALA A 129 9.46 0.43 9.19
N PHE A 130 9.36 1.03 10.38
CA PHE A 130 8.65 0.45 11.51
C PHE A 130 7.13 0.49 11.35
N SER A 131 6.57 1.44 10.61
CA SER A 131 5.13 1.55 10.40
C SER A 131 4.56 0.53 9.41
N TYR A 132 5.31 0.14 8.38
CA TYR A 132 4.84 -0.77 7.32
C TYR A 132 4.31 -2.11 7.83
N PRO A 133 4.99 -2.83 8.76
CA PRO A 133 4.46 -4.07 9.31
C PRO A 133 3.06 -3.90 9.93
N PHE A 134 2.83 -2.79 10.67
CA PHE A 134 1.52 -2.51 11.28
C PHE A 134 0.47 -2.20 10.23
N LEU A 135 0.81 -1.40 9.20
CA LEU A 135 -0.10 -1.09 8.09
C LEU A 135 -0.54 -2.37 7.37
N PHE A 136 0.38 -3.29 7.12
CA PHE A 136 0.06 -4.56 6.46
C PHE A 136 -0.81 -5.46 7.34
N LEU A 137 -0.55 -5.51 8.64
CA LEU A 137 -1.41 -6.24 9.58
C LEU A 137 -2.84 -5.69 9.59
N ILE A 138 -3.03 -4.38 9.52
CA ILE A 138 -4.36 -3.77 9.39
C ILE A 138 -5.03 -4.22 8.09
N LEU A 139 -4.29 -4.25 6.98
CA LEU A 139 -4.82 -4.66 5.68
C LEU A 139 -5.25 -6.13 5.68
N PHE A 140 -4.40 -7.04 6.16
CA PHE A 140 -4.74 -8.46 6.28
C PHE A 140 -5.88 -8.70 7.28
N GLY A 141 -5.92 -7.92 8.36
CA GLY A 141 -7.01 -7.91 9.32
C GLY A 141 -8.34 -7.53 8.66
N ASN A 142 -8.36 -6.48 7.84
CA ASN A 142 -9.53 -6.07 7.08
C ASN A 142 -10.01 -7.18 6.14
N LEU A 143 -9.12 -7.80 5.38
CA LEU A 143 -9.48 -8.91 4.50
C LEU A 143 -10.13 -10.06 5.28
N LYS A 144 -9.55 -10.45 6.42
CA LYS A 144 -10.10 -11.51 7.27
C LYS A 144 -11.48 -11.16 7.82
N LEU A 145 -11.71 -9.90 8.18
CA LEU A 145 -13.02 -9.41 8.60
C LEU A 145 -14.04 -9.54 7.46
N VAL A 146 -13.67 -9.16 6.24
CA VAL A 146 -14.53 -9.26 5.06
C VAL A 146 -14.90 -10.72 4.75
N ASP A 147 -13.92 -11.63 4.73
CA ASP A 147 -14.18 -13.07 4.54
C ASP A 147 -15.14 -13.62 5.62
N THR A 148 -14.95 -13.21 6.88
CA THR A 148 -15.84 -13.60 7.99
C THR A 148 -17.26 -13.09 7.78
N MET A 149 -17.44 -11.86 7.30
CA MET A 149 -18.76 -11.30 7.01
C MET A 149 -19.45 -12.03 5.86
N ILE A 150 -18.70 -12.38 4.81
CA ILE A 150 -19.22 -13.14 3.66
C ILE A 150 -19.70 -14.51 4.11
N LYS A 151 -18.90 -15.25 4.91
CA LYS A 151 -19.28 -16.56 5.45
C LYS A 151 -20.59 -16.49 6.24
N LYS A 152 -20.71 -15.53 7.16
CA LYS A 152 -21.94 -15.32 7.94
C LYS A 152 -23.16 -14.94 7.09
N SER A 153 -22.95 -14.24 5.97
CA SER A 153 -24.06 -13.84 5.08
C SER A 153 -24.63 -14.99 4.24
N GLY A 154 -23.80 -15.99 3.92
CA GLY A 154 -24.19 -17.18 3.16
C GLY A 154 -24.72 -18.35 4.00
N GLU A 155 -24.69 -18.22 5.34
CA GLU A 155 -25.26 -19.18 6.30
C GLU A 155 -26.76 -18.93 6.58
N LYS A 156 -27.41 -18.09 5.78
CA LYS A 156 -28.87 -17.85 5.80
C LYS A 156 -29.56 -18.60 4.67
#